data_AF-A0A6J5INA8-F1
#
_entry.id   AF-A0A6J5INA8-F1
#
_cell.length_a   1.000
_cell.length_b   1.000
_cell.length_c   1.000
_cell.angle_alpha   90.00
_cell.angle_beta   90.00
_cell.angle_gamma   90.00
#
_symmetry.space_group_name_H-M   'P 1'
#
loop_
_entity.id
_entity.type
_entity.pdbx_description
1 polymer ?
#
loop_
_entity_poly.entity_id
_entity_poly.type
_entity_poly.pdbx_seq_one_letter_code
_entity_poly.pdbx_strand_id
1 'polypeptide(L)'
;MNPQDNPLSHLFDNNDAWVKHKLEDDPQFFARLAHQQAPEYLWIGCSDSRVPANEIIGLPPGEVFVHRNIANVVVHSDLNCLSVIQFAVDILRVKHIMVVGHYGCSGVNAALLNRRVGLADNWLHHVQDVRERHTALLDAWPVGEARYRRLIELNAIEQVVNVCRTTIVNDAWARGQSLTVHGLVYGVHDGRMRNLGMAVSSFDALDETYKRCVAALVAGGEHAPDNDMIAADAARLEGVAQAVAATLKPCDDAK
;
A
#
# COMPACT_ATOMS: atom_id res chain seq x y z
N MET A 1 -39.33 17.44 -2.56
CA MET A 1 -38.34 16.99 -3.56
C MET A 1 -38.77 15.60 -3.99
N ASN A 2 -38.97 15.38 -5.28
CA ASN A 2 -39.23 14.05 -5.82
C ASN A 2 -37.97 13.20 -5.55
N PRO A 3 -38.04 11.95 -5.08
CA PRO A 3 -36.85 11.11 -4.90
C PRO A 3 -35.99 10.96 -6.17
N GLN A 4 -36.61 11.12 -7.35
CA GLN A 4 -35.91 11.18 -8.64
C GLN A 4 -35.12 12.49 -8.89
N ASP A 5 -35.32 13.53 -8.08
CA ASP A 5 -34.57 14.78 -8.16
C ASP A 5 -33.21 14.70 -7.44
N ASN A 6 -32.87 13.56 -6.80
CA ASN A 6 -31.56 13.38 -6.18
C ASN A 6 -30.50 13.08 -7.26
N PRO A 7 -29.46 13.91 -7.44
CA PRO A 7 -28.41 13.68 -8.44
C PRO A 7 -27.63 12.37 -8.23
N LEU A 8 -27.73 11.75 -7.05
CA LEU A 8 -27.10 10.48 -6.70
C LEU A 8 -28.04 9.26 -6.82
N SER A 9 -29.25 9.42 -7.37
CA SER A 9 -30.23 8.33 -7.53
C SER A 9 -29.64 7.08 -8.19
N HIS A 10 -28.83 7.26 -9.23
CA HIS A 10 -28.11 6.18 -9.92
C HIS A 10 -27.23 5.32 -9.00
N LEU A 11 -26.71 5.84 -7.87
CA LEU A 11 -25.94 5.05 -6.90
C LEU A 11 -26.83 4.12 -6.08
N PHE A 12 -28.08 4.49 -5.83
CA PHE A 12 -29.06 3.60 -5.20
C PHE A 12 -29.46 2.48 -6.16
N ASP A 13 -29.67 2.80 -7.44
CA ASP A 13 -29.92 1.79 -8.48
C ASP A 13 -28.75 0.80 -8.59
N ASN A 14 -27.51 1.29 -8.54
CA ASN A 14 -26.31 0.46 -8.51
C ASN A 14 -26.26 -0.45 -7.26
N ASN A 15 -26.61 0.09 -6.09
CA ASN A 15 -26.66 -0.67 -4.85
C ASN A 15 -27.72 -1.77 -4.90
N ASP A 16 -28.91 -1.47 -5.41
CA ASP A 16 -30.01 -2.45 -5.51
C ASP A 16 -29.62 -3.60 -6.46
N ALA A 17 -29.00 -3.27 -7.60
CA ALA A 17 -28.45 -4.27 -8.51
C ALA A 17 -27.35 -5.12 -7.83
N TRP A 18 -26.46 -4.50 -7.06
CA TRP A 18 -25.40 -5.19 -6.32
C TRP A 18 -25.96 -6.13 -5.25
N VAL A 19 -26.92 -5.69 -4.43
CA VAL A 19 -27.58 -6.52 -3.41
C VAL A 19 -28.23 -7.73 -4.06
N LYS A 20 -28.98 -7.53 -5.15
CA LYS A 20 -29.63 -8.60 -5.89
C LYS A 20 -28.61 -9.62 -6.40
N HIS A 21 -27.56 -9.16 -7.07
CA HIS A 21 -26.52 -10.04 -7.59
C HIS A 21 -25.82 -10.84 -6.49
N LYS A 22 -25.48 -10.21 -5.36
CA LYS A 22 -24.86 -10.90 -4.22
C LYS A 22 -25.75 -11.97 -3.60
N LEU A 23 -27.06 -11.73 -3.50
CA LEU A 23 -28.02 -12.70 -2.98
C LEU A 23 -28.34 -13.82 -3.96
N GLU A 24 -28.23 -13.58 -5.27
CA GLU A 24 -28.33 -14.62 -6.30
C GLU A 24 -27.14 -15.57 -6.24
N ASP A 25 -25.92 -15.05 -6.05
CA ASP A 25 -24.72 -15.86 -5.87
C ASP A 25 -24.71 -16.59 -4.52
N ASP A 26 -25.15 -15.91 -3.46
CA ASP A 26 -25.13 -16.41 -2.09
C ASP A 26 -26.25 -15.80 -1.23
N PRO A 27 -27.37 -16.54 -1.04
CA PRO A 27 -28.51 -16.07 -0.26
C PRO A 27 -28.21 -15.77 1.21
N GLN A 28 -27.11 -16.29 1.75
CA GLN A 28 -26.70 -16.08 3.14
C GLN A 28 -25.65 -14.98 3.30
N PHE A 29 -25.24 -14.30 2.23
CA PHE A 29 -24.15 -13.32 2.21
C PHE A 29 -24.26 -12.28 3.34
N PHE A 30 -25.39 -11.56 3.41
CA PHE A 30 -25.60 -10.52 4.42
C PHE A 30 -25.83 -11.06 5.83
N ALA A 31 -26.42 -12.26 5.95
CA ALA A 31 -26.59 -12.91 7.25
C ALA A 31 -25.23 -13.27 7.86
N ARG A 32 -24.30 -13.80 7.06
CA ARG A 32 -22.93 -14.07 7.52
C ARG A 32 -22.20 -12.78 7.85
N LEU A 33 -22.28 -11.77 6.98
CA LEU A 33 -21.63 -10.47 7.19
C LEU A 33 -22.09 -9.78 8.48
N ALA A 34 -23.39 -9.87 8.82
CA ALA A 34 -23.93 -9.29 10.05
C ALA A 34 -23.36 -9.92 11.34
N HIS A 35 -22.84 -11.15 11.27
CA HIS A 35 -22.27 -11.86 12.41
C HIS A 35 -20.73 -11.91 12.41
N GLN A 36 -20.08 -11.44 11.34
CA GLN A 36 -18.63 -11.48 11.17
C GLN A 36 -18.01 -10.17 11.69
N GLN A 37 -17.33 -10.23 12.85
CA GLN A 37 -16.83 -9.06 13.59
C GLN A 37 -15.38 -9.22 14.11
N ALA A 38 -14.63 -10.21 13.63
CA ALA A 38 -13.30 -10.52 14.13
C ALA A 38 -12.23 -10.52 13.01
N PRO A 39 -11.94 -9.37 12.40
CA PRO A 39 -10.89 -9.29 11.38
C PRO A 39 -9.55 -9.70 11.98
N GLU A 40 -8.76 -10.48 11.25
CA GLU A 40 -7.40 -10.84 11.67
C GLU A 40 -6.35 -9.81 11.22
N TYR A 41 -6.76 -8.88 10.34
CA TYR A 41 -5.87 -7.97 9.62
C TYR A 41 -6.31 -6.50 9.80
N LEU A 42 -5.35 -5.63 10.12
CA LEU A 42 -5.47 -4.18 9.91
C LEU A 42 -4.69 -3.78 8.66
N TRP A 43 -5.34 -3.10 7.73
CA TRP A 43 -4.76 -2.51 6.53
C TRP A 43 -4.65 -1.00 6.66
N ILE A 44 -3.44 -0.46 6.61
CA ILE A 44 -3.17 0.99 6.54
C ILE A 44 -2.71 1.29 5.12
N GLY A 45 -3.59 1.91 4.33
CA GLY A 45 -3.37 2.16 2.90
C GLY A 45 -3.52 3.61 2.50
N CYS A 46 -3.25 3.89 1.22
CA CYS A 46 -3.44 5.23 0.67
C CYS A 46 -4.94 5.52 0.45
N SER A 47 -5.36 6.77 0.56
CA SER A 47 -6.69 7.24 0.14
C SER A 47 -6.94 7.13 -1.37
N ASP A 48 -5.90 6.87 -2.17
CA ASP A 48 -6.04 6.51 -3.58
C ASP A 48 -6.95 5.28 -3.71
N SER A 49 -8.07 5.45 -4.44
CA SER A 49 -9.20 4.53 -4.48
C SER A 49 -9.08 3.43 -5.54
N ARG A 50 -7.92 3.27 -6.20
CA ARG A 50 -7.80 2.41 -7.37
C ARG A 50 -8.24 0.96 -7.17
N VAL A 51 -7.97 0.33 -6.02
CA VAL A 51 -8.50 -1.00 -5.69
C VAL A 51 -8.77 -1.15 -4.17
N PRO A 52 -9.92 -1.70 -3.73
CA PRO A 52 -10.20 -2.03 -2.34
C PRO A 52 -9.24 -3.10 -1.77
N ALA A 53 -8.92 -3.02 -0.48
CA ALA A 53 -7.96 -3.94 0.15
C ALA A 53 -8.39 -5.41 0.04
N ASN A 54 -9.66 -5.69 0.35
CA ASN A 54 -10.26 -7.03 0.30
C ASN A 54 -10.13 -7.68 -1.09
N GLU A 55 -10.29 -6.89 -2.16
CA GLU A 55 -10.15 -7.38 -3.53
C GLU A 55 -8.69 -7.72 -3.87
N ILE A 56 -7.74 -6.90 -3.42
CA ILE A 56 -6.30 -7.13 -3.67
C ILE A 56 -5.85 -8.47 -3.07
N ILE A 57 -6.30 -8.81 -1.86
CA ILE A 57 -5.85 -10.01 -1.14
C ILE A 57 -6.86 -11.16 -1.14
N GLY A 58 -7.94 -11.04 -1.92
CA GLY A 58 -8.93 -12.10 -2.08
C GLY A 58 -9.66 -12.50 -0.79
N LEU A 59 -9.84 -11.55 0.14
CA LEU A 59 -10.55 -11.80 1.39
C LEU A 59 -11.99 -11.31 1.33
N PRO A 60 -12.95 -11.99 1.99
CA PRO A 60 -14.32 -11.53 2.06
C PRO A 60 -14.43 -10.24 2.90
N PRO A 61 -15.49 -9.44 2.69
CA PRO A 61 -15.80 -8.30 3.56
C PRO A 61 -15.90 -8.73 5.03
N GLY A 62 -15.40 -7.89 5.95
CA GLY A 62 -15.38 -8.18 7.38
C GLY A 62 -14.09 -8.83 7.91
N GLU A 63 -13.22 -9.35 7.03
CA GLU A 63 -11.94 -9.97 7.42
C GLU A 63 -10.78 -8.97 7.58
N VAL A 64 -10.92 -7.76 7.01
CA VAL A 64 -9.88 -6.72 7.05
C VAL A 64 -10.47 -5.44 7.63
N PHE A 65 -9.86 -4.96 8.69
CA PHE A 65 -10.10 -3.62 9.23
C PHE A 65 -9.24 -2.61 8.48
N VAL A 66 -9.78 -1.47 8.06
CA VAL A 66 -9.10 -0.60 7.08
C VAL A 66 -8.99 0.83 7.58
N HIS A 67 -7.79 1.40 7.49
CA HIS A 67 -7.51 2.82 7.57
C HIS A 67 -6.96 3.34 6.25
N ARG A 68 -7.33 4.57 5.87
CA ARG A 68 -6.78 5.22 4.68
C ARG A 68 -6.49 6.70 4.91
N ASN A 69 -5.29 7.13 4.55
CA ASN A 69 -4.91 8.54 4.44
C ASN A 69 -3.99 8.75 3.21
N ILE A 70 -3.68 9.99 2.85
CA ILE A 70 -2.83 10.27 1.69
C ILE A 70 -1.42 9.70 1.95
N ALA A 71 -0.91 8.88 1.02
CA ALA A 71 0.41 8.25 1.11
C ALA A 71 0.61 7.33 2.33
N ASN A 72 -0.47 6.78 2.91
CA ASN A 72 -0.45 5.74 3.94
C ASN A 72 0.49 6.04 5.12
N VAL A 73 0.55 7.31 5.53
CA VAL A 73 1.46 7.85 6.55
C VAL A 73 0.93 7.52 7.96
N VAL A 74 1.82 7.11 8.86
CA VAL A 74 1.53 6.92 10.29
C VAL A 74 2.36 7.94 11.06
N VAL A 75 1.72 9.02 11.50
CA VAL A 75 2.38 10.06 12.30
C VAL A 75 2.29 9.70 13.78
N HIS A 76 3.38 9.90 14.54
CA HIS A 76 3.44 9.56 15.97
C HIS A 76 2.35 10.21 16.84
N SER A 77 1.73 11.29 16.36
CA SER A 77 0.69 12.04 17.06
C SER A 77 -0.63 12.14 16.27
N ASP A 78 -0.78 11.42 15.16
CA ASP A 78 -2.05 11.40 14.41
C ASP A 78 -3.09 10.55 15.14
N LEU A 79 -3.89 11.19 15.98
CA LEU A 79 -4.91 10.51 16.77
C LEU A 79 -5.95 9.78 15.89
N ASN A 80 -6.12 10.17 14.62
CA ASN A 80 -6.99 9.45 13.69
C ASN A 80 -6.47 8.03 13.45
N CYS A 81 -5.25 7.90 12.91
CA CYS A 81 -4.64 6.59 12.67
C CYS A 81 -4.39 5.81 13.97
N LEU A 82 -3.92 6.49 15.03
CA LEU A 82 -3.64 5.84 16.31
C LEU A 82 -4.88 5.26 16.98
N SER A 83 -6.04 5.93 16.89
CA SER A 83 -7.31 5.38 17.40
C SER A 83 -7.70 4.10 16.66
N VAL A 84 -7.49 4.06 15.33
CA VAL A 84 -7.75 2.86 14.52
C VAL A 84 -6.81 1.72 14.91
N ILE A 85 -5.52 2.00 15.08
CA ILE A 85 -4.52 1.01 15.52
C ILE A 85 -4.89 0.47 16.91
N GLN A 86 -5.20 1.33 17.87
CA GLN A 86 -5.59 0.93 19.22
C GLN A 86 -6.83 0.04 19.21
N PHE A 87 -7.88 0.44 18.47
CA PHE A 87 -9.09 -0.35 18.38
C PHE A 87 -8.83 -1.73 17.75
N ALA A 88 -8.05 -1.77 16.65
CA ALA A 88 -7.71 -3.02 15.99
C ALA A 88 -6.91 -3.97 16.89
N VAL A 89 -5.92 -3.43 17.62
CA VAL A 89 -5.01 -4.23 18.44
C VAL A 89 -5.64 -4.64 19.76
N ASP A 90 -6.31 -3.74 20.46
CA ASP A 90 -6.78 -3.98 21.84
C ASP A 90 -8.19 -4.58 21.88
N ILE A 91 -9.07 -4.17 20.96
CA ILE A 91 -10.47 -4.58 20.94
C ILE A 91 -10.69 -5.73 19.96
N LEU A 92 -10.29 -5.55 18.69
CA LEU A 92 -10.49 -6.57 17.66
C LEU A 92 -9.45 -7.70 17.72
N ARG A 93 -8.33 -7.48 18.42
CA ARG A 93 -7.23 -8.45 18.58
C ARG A 93 -6.70 -8.96 17.24
N VAL A 94 -6.53 -8.06 16.26
CA VAL A 94 -5.91 -8.39 14.97
C VAL A 94 -4.54 -9.06 15.19
N LYS A 95 -4.19 -10.01 14.33
CA LYS A 95 -2.91 -10.72 14.36
C LYS A 95 -1.84 -9.98 13.54
N HIS A 96 -2.29 -9.23 12.53
CA HIS A 96 -1.41 -8.59 11.56
C HIS A 96 -1.82 -7.14 11.31
N ILE A 97 -0.84 -6.23 11.33
CA ILE A 97 -0.98 -4.87 10.79
C ILE A 97 -0.16 -4.81 9.51
N MET A 98 -0.73 -4.28 8.44
CA MET A 98 -0.06 -4.11 7.15
C MET A 98 -0.09 -2.65 6.76
N VAL A 99 1.08 -2.04 6.65
CA VAL A 99 1.24 -0.74 5.98
C VAL A 99 1.50 -1.02 4.51
N VAL A 100 0.58 -0.60 3.65
CA VAL A 100 0.61 -0.95 2.23
C VAL A 100 0.72 0.30 1.37
N GLY A 101 1.93 0.51 0.84
CA GLY A 101 2.18 1.49 -0.21
C GLY A 101 1.66 0.99 -1.57
N HIS A 102 1.64 1.87 -2.57
CA HIS A 102 1.31 1.46 -3.93
C HIS A 102 2.08 2.27 -4.99
N TYR A 103 2.50 1.60 -6.05
CA TYR A 103 3.17 2.27 -7.16
C TYR A 103 2.19 3.20 -7.90
N GLY A 104 2.67 4.39 -8.25
CA GLY A 104 1.83 5.44 -8.81
C GLY A 104 1.08 6.28 -7.77
N CYS A 105 1.45 6.25 -6.49
CA CYS A 105 0.91 7.15 -5.46
C CYS A 105 1.12 8.66 -5.74
N SER A 106 0.02 9.37 -6.03
CA SER A 106 0.03 10.81 -6.31
C SER A 106 0.60 11.65 -5.17
N GLY A 107 0.34 11.28 -3.91
CA GLY A 107 0.89 11.95 -2.73
C GLY A 107 2.41 11.84 -2.65
N VAL A 108 2.95 10.63 -2.82
CA VAL A 108 4.41 10.41 -2.83
C VAL A 108 5.06 11.11 -4.03
N ASN A 109 4.42 11.12 -5.20
CA ASN A 109 4.95 11.83 -6.36
C ASN A 109 4.99 13.36 -6.14
N ALA A 110 3.95 13.93 -5.52
CA ALA A 110 3.93 15.34 -5.16
C ALA A 110 5.03 15.68 -4.14
N ALA A 111 5.24 14.82 -3.14
CA ALA A 111 6.32 14.96 -2.17
C ALA A 111 7.70 14.88 -2.84
N LEU A 112 7.91 13.90 -3.72
CA LEU A 112 9.18 13.71 -4.45
C LEU A 112 9.56 14.94 -5.27
N LEU A 113 8.60 15.47 -6.04
CA LEU A 113 8.80 16.59 -6.96
C LEU A 113 8.64 17.97 -6.29
N ASN A 114 8.40 18.03 -4.98
CA ASN A 114 8.05 19.27 -4.25
C ASN A 114 6.92 20.06 -4.92
N ARG A 115 5.91 19.35 -5.45
CA ARG A 115 4.77 19.98 -6.12
C ARG A 115 3.82 20.57 -5.07
N ARG A 116 3.54 21.86 -5.18
CA ARG A 116 2.52 22.53 -4.34
C ARG A 116 1.13 21.98 -4.62
N VAL A 117 0.45 21.53 -3.57
CA VAL A 117 -0.93 21.05 -3.55
C VAL A 117 -1.81 21.96 -2.69
N GLY A 118 -1.26 22.55 -1.62
CA GLY A 118 -2.00 23.41 -0.68
C GLY A 118 -1.89 22.88 0.74
N LEU A 119 -3.02 22.73 1.44
CA LEU A 119 -3.01 22.26 2.84
C LEU A 119 -2.32 20.89 2.99
N ALA A 120 -2.50 20.00 2.01
CA ALA A 120 -1.90 18.68 1.98
C ALA A 120 -0.37 18.70 1.95
N ASP A 121 0.27 19.82 1.57
CA ASP A 121 1.73 19.97 1.59
C ASP A 121 2.27 19.67 3.00
N ASN A 122 1.58 20.16 4.05
CA ASN A 122 1.97 19.93 5.44
C ASN A 122 1.93 18.44 5.83
N TRP A 123 0.98 17.69 5.29
CA TRP A 123 0.91 16.24 5.50
C TRP A 123 2.01 15.52 4.72
N LEU A 124 2.26 15.96 3.48
CA LEU A 124 3.28 15.39 2.61
C LEU A 124 4.71 15.70 3.06
N HIS A 125 4.92 16.67 3.96
CA HIS A 125 6.21 16.87 4.62
C HIS A 125 6.68 15.59 5.33
N HIS A 126 5.78 14.77 5.88
CA HIS A 126 6.17 13.48 6.47
C HIS A 126 6.77 12.50 5.46
N VAL A 127 6.37 12.57 4.18
CA VAL A 127 6.99 11.78 3.11
C VAL A 127 8.30 12.44 2.65
N GLN A 128 8.38 13.77 2.69
CA GLN A 128 9.63 14.50 2.43
C GLN A 128 10.69 14.22 3.50
N ASP A 129 10.32 14.06 4.77
CA ASP A 129 11.22 13.64 5.85
C ASP A 129 11.83 12.26 5.55
N VAL A 130 11.03 11.34 5.00
CA VAL A 130 11.53 10.03 4.53
C VAL A 130 12.51 10.21 3.37
N ARG A 131 12.18 11.05 2.39
CA ARG A 131 13.08 11.37 1.28
C ARG A 131 14.40 11.94 1.78
N GLU A 132 14.36 12.88 2.71
CA GLU A 132 15.52 13.56 3.28
C GLU A 132 16.40 12.58 4.06
N ARG A 133 15.80 11.75 4.91
CA ARG A 133 16.47 10.67 5.65
C ARG A 133 17.24 9.72 4.74
N HIS A 134 16.70 9.42 3.55
CA HIS A 134 17.26 8.46 2.61
C HIS A 134 17.89 9.09 1.37
N THR A 135 18.29 10.36 1.44
CA THR A 135 18.83 11.12 0.29
C THR A 135 19.96 10.37 -0.42
N ALA A 136 20.96 9.86 0.33
CA ALA A 136 22.10 9.16 -0.25
C ALA A 136 21.70 7.87 -1.00
N LEU A 137 20.71 7.12 -0.47
CA LEU A 137 20.20 5.90 -1.12
C LEU A 137 19.43 6.27 -2.39
N LEU A 138 18.54 7.26 -2.31
CA LEU A 138 17.76 7.71 -3.46
C LEU A 138 18.64 8.31 -4.56
N ASP A 139 19.71 9.01 -4.21
CA ASP A 139 20.61 9.62 -5.18
C ASP A 139 21.42 8.60 -5.99
N ALA A 140 21.64 7.40 -5.44
CA ALA A 140 22.27 6.29 -6.17
C ALA A 140 21.36 5.70 -7.27
N TRP A 141 20.04 5.93 -7.21
CA TRP A 141 19.11 5.50 -8.24
C TRP A 141 18.94 6.57 -9.34
N PRO A 142 18.69 6.17 -10.60
CA PRO A 142 18.38 7.11 -11.67
C PRO A 142 17.16 7.98 -11.35
N VAL A 143 17.23 9.26 -11.70
CA VAL A 143 16.12 10.21 -11.52
C VAL A 143 14.87 9.72 -12.27
N GLY A 144 13.69 9.94 -11.68
CA GLY A 144 12.41 9.57 -12.27
C GLY A 144 11.78 8.36 -11.59
N GLU A 145 11.29 7.41 -12.40
CA GLU A 145 10.49 6.27 -11.93
C GLU A 145 11.22 5.39 -10.91
N ALA A 146 12.53 5.18 -11.07
CA ALA A 146 13.31 4.37 -10.13
C ALA A 146 13.33 4.99 -8.72
N ARG A 147 13.69 6.29 -8.60
CA ARG A 147 13.64 7.02 -7.31
C ARG A 147 12.23 7.06 -6.73
N TYR A 148 11.23 7.26 -7.57
CA TYR A 148 9.83 7.31 -7.15
C TYR A 148 9.37 6.00 -6.52
N ARG A 149 9.64 4.87 -7.18
CA ARG A 149 9.31 3.54 -6.64
C ARG A 149 10.03 3.27 -5.32
N ARG A 150 11.33 3.57 -5.24
CA ARG A 150 12.13 3.40 -4.02
C ARG A 150 11.62 4.27 -2.88
N LEU A 151 11.19 5.51 -3.15
CA LEU A 151 10.59 6.37 -2.13
C LEU A 151 9.25 5.83 -1.60
N ILE A 152 8.41 5.23 -2.46
CA ILE A 152 7.16 4.59 -2.02
C ILE A 152 7.45 3.42 -1.07
N GLU A 153 8.43 2.58 -1.39
CA GLU A 153 8.84 1.43 -0.58
C GLU A 153 9.46 1.87 0.75
N LEU A 154 10.38 2.84 0.71
CA LEU A 154 10.96 3.45 1.90
C LEU A 154 9.89 4.08 2.79
N ASN A 155 8.91 4.76 2.20
CA ASN A 155 7.79 5.31 2.96
C ASN A 155 7.03 4.21 3.70
N ALA A 156 6.68 3.10 3.04
CA ALA A 156 6.02 1.97 3.70
C ALA A 156 6.87 1.39 4.85
N ILE A 157 8.18 1.20 4.64
CA ILE A 157 9.11 0.72 5.68
C ILE A 157 9.14 1.68 6.89
N GLU A 158 9.29 2.99 6.65
CA GLU A 158 9.34 4.00 7.70
C GLU A 158 8.02 4.09 8.48
N GLN A 159 6.88 3.93 7.79
CA GLN A 159 5.60 3.89 8.48
C GLN A 159 5.43 2.62 9.34
N VAL A 160 6.00 1.48 8.94
CA VAL A 160 6.08 0.29 9.82
C VAL A 160 6.88 0.62 11.09
N VAL A 161 8.02 1.29 10.95
CA VAL A 161 8.82 1.75 12.10
C VAL A 161 7.96 2.63 13.02
N ASN A 162 7.17 3.55 12.45
CA ASN A 162 6.30 4.42 13.24
C ASN A 162 5.20 3.64 13.98
N VAL A 163 4.57 2.66 13.33
CA VAL A 163 3.59 1.75 13.98
C VAL A 163 4.24 0.98 15.13
N CYS A 164 5.42 0.39 14.91
CA CYS A 164 6.15 -0.38 15.93
C CYS A 164 6.60 0.47 17.13
N ARG A 165 6.77 1.79 16.93
CA ARG A 165 7.13 2.75 17.99
C ARG A 165 5.93 3.32 18.75
N THR A 166 4.70 2.98 18.36
CA THR A 166 3.52 3.40 19.13
C THR A 166 3.50 2.72 20.50
N THR A 167 2.97 3.41 21.51
CA THR A 167 2.73 2.80 22.82
C THR A 167 1.81 1.58 22.70
N ILE A 168 0.81 1.65 21.83
CA ILE A 168 -0.17 0.59 21.55
C ILE A 168 0.50 -0.74 21.19
N VAL A 169 1.40 -0.72 20.20
CA VAL A 169 2.06 -1.95 19.72
C VAL A 169 3.09 -2.45 20.74
N ASN A 170 3.83 -1.54 21.38
CA ASN A 170 4.77 -1.92 22.44
C ASN A 170 4.07 -2.56 23.64
N ASP A 171 2.95 -1.99 24.09
CA ASP A 171 2.13 -2.55 25.17
C ASP A 171 1.53 -3.90 24.76
N ALA A 172 1.23 -4.11 23.48
CA ALA A 172 0.76 -5.39 22.95
C ALA A 172 1.82 -6.48 23.01
N TRP A 173 3.05 -6.17 22.59
CA TRP A 173 4.15 -7.10 22.72
C TRP A 173 4.53 -7.35 24.18
N ALA A 174 4.56 -6.30 25.01
CA ALA A 174 4.91 -6.42 26.43
C ALA A 174 3.94 -7.32 27.21
N ARG A 175 2.65 -7.32 26.86
CA ARG A 175 1.63 -8.22 27.44
C ARG A 175 1.56 -9.60 26.77
N GLY A 176 2.47 -9.92 25.85
CA GLY A 176 2.53 -11.22 25.17
C GLY A 176 1.47 -11.45 24.09
N GLN A 177 0.82 -10.40 23.59
CA GLN A 177 -0.11 -10.54 22.47
C GLN A 177 0.65 -10.81 21.17
N SER A 178 0.30 -11.90 20.46
CA SER A 178 0.85 -12.20 19.14
C SER A 178 0.39 -11.17 18.13
N LEU A 179 1.32 -10.32 17.67
CA LEU A 179 1.08 -9.26 16.70
C LEU A 179 2.30 -9.10 15.80
N THR A 180 2.09 -9.04 14.49
CA THR A 180 3.17 -8.74 13.52
C THR A 180 2.80 -7.55 12.64
N VAL A 181 3.73 -6.63 12.44
CA VAL A 181 3.58 -5.45 11.59
C VAL A 181 4.37 -5.65 10.30
N HIS A 182 3.72 -5.45 9.15
CA HIS A 182 4.26 -5.73 7.82
C HIS A 182 4.32 -4.48 6.95
N GLY A 183 5.41 -4.34 6.18
CA GLY A 183 5.56 -3.34 5.12
C GLY A 183 5.44 -3.98 3.75
N LEU A 184 4.42 -3.59 3.01
CA LEU A 184 4.09 -4.15 1.69
C LEU A 184 3.94 -3.04 0.64
N VAL A 185 4.06 -3.40 -0.63
CA VAL A 185 3.72 -2.50 -1.74
C VAL A 185 2.93 -3.22 -2.83
N TYR A 186 1.91 -2.55 -3.36
CA TYR A 186 1.06 -3.07 -4.43
C TYR A 186 1.27 -2.33 -5.75
N GLY A 187 1.37 -3.08 -6.85
CA GLY A 187 1.45 -2.56 -8.20
C GLY A 187 0.07 -2.42 -8.83
N VAL A 188 -0.41 -1.18 -8.99
CA VAL A 188 -1.71 -0.97 -9.66
C VAL A 188 -1.66 -1.32 -11.16
N HIS A 189 -0.47 -1.33 -11.75
CA HIS A 189 -0.24 -1.64 -13.16
C HIS A 189 -0.25 -3.15 -13.46
N ASP A 190 -0.09 -4.00 -12.45
CA ASP A 190 0.01 -5.46 -12.64
C ASP A 190 -0.79 -6.31 -11.64
N GLY A 191 -1.41 -5.69 -10.64
CA GLY A 191 -2.20 -6.40 -9.64
C GLY A 191 -1.39 -7.15 -8.59
N ARG A 192 -0.05 -7.01 -8.58
CA ARG A 192 0.81 -7.83 -7.70
C ARG A 192 1.19 -7.09 -6.43
N MET A 193 1.12 -7.80 -5.30
CA MET A 193 1.74 -7.37 -4.04
C MET A 193 3.19 -7.81 -3.96
N ARG A 194 4.00 -7.03 -3.24
CA ARG A 194 5.42 -7.26 -2.99
C ARG A 194 5.71 -7.13 -1.52
N ASN A 195 6.50 -8.06 -1.01
CA ASN A 195 6.90 -8.11 0.38
C ASN A 195 8.26 -7.43 0.53
N LEU A 196 8.34 -6.32 1.26
CA LEU A 196 9.60 -5.58 1.45
C LEU A 196 10.57 -6.26 2.43
N GLY A 197 10.23 -7.45 2.94
CA GLY A 197 10.98 -8.15 3.99
C GLY A 197 10.82 -7.51 5.38
N MET A 198 10.00 -6.46 5.47
CA MET A 198 9.75 -5.67 6.66
C MET A 198 8.59 -6.29 7.45
N ALA A 199 8.88 -7.34 8.22
CA ALA A 199 7.93 -8.00 9.10
C ALA A 199 8.50 -8.04 10.52
N VAL A 200 7.83 -7.38 11.47
CA VAL A 200 8.32 -7.20 12.85
C VAL A 200 7.30 -7.73 13.84
N SER A 201 7.71 -8.72 14.63
CA SER A 201 6.84 -9.38 15.64
C SER A 201 7.26 -9.08 17.09
N SER A 202 8.31 -8.29 17.29
CA SER A 202 8.77 -7.82 18.60
C SER A 202 9.64 -6.57 18.43
N PHE A 203 9.75 -5.77 19.49
CA PHE A 203 10.56 -4.55 19.47
C PHE A 203 12.05 -4.84 19.17
N ASP A 204 12.60 -5.92 19.73
CA ASP A 204 14.01 -6.29 19.55
C ASP A 204 14.37 -6.63 18.10
N ALA A 205 13.40 -7.10 17.31
CA ALA A 205 13.60 -7.43 15.90
C ALA A 205 13.55 -6.21 14.97
N LEU A 206 13.10 -5.04 15.45
CA LEU A 206 12.81 -3.87 14.62
C LEU A 206 14.07 -3.34 13.93
N ASP A 207 15.12 -3.06 14.70
CA ASP A 207 16.31 -2.38 14.17
C ASP A 207 17.05 -3.22 13.14
N GLU A 208 17.24 -4.52 13.41
CA GLU A 208 17.89 -5.44 12.47
C GLU A 208 17.05 -5.66 11.21
N THR A 209 15.72 -5.78 11.36
CA THR A 209 14.81 -5.91 10.21
C THR A 209 14.83 -4.64 9.36
N TYR A 210 14.77 -3.46 9.97
CA TYR A 210 14.84 -2.17 9.29
C TYR A 210 16.15 -2.03 8.49
N LYS A 211 17.31 -2.26 9.12
CA LYS A 211 18.62 -2.19 8.44
C LYS A 211 18.67 -3.12 7.23
N ARG A 212 18.22 -4.37 7.38
CA ARG A 212 18.17 -5.35 6.29
C ARG A 212 17.28 -4.87 5.14
N CYS A 213 16.09 -4.36 5.43
CA CYS A 213 15.16 -3.87 4.42
C CYS A 213 15.71 -2.64 3.67
N VAL A 214 16.30 -1.69 4.38
CA VAL A 214 16.92 -0.51 3.76
C VAL A 214 18.12 -0.93 2.90
N ALA A 215 18.96 -1.86 3.37
CA ALA A 215 20.09 -2.38 2.62
C ALA A 215 19.66 -3.08 1.31
N ALA A 216 18.54 -3.81 1.32
CA ALA A 216 18.00 -4.45 0.13
C ALA A 216 17.54 -3.45 -0.95
N LEU A 217 17.27 -2.19 -0.58
CA LEU A 217 16.88 -1.13 -1.52
C LEU A 217 18.06 -0.32 -2.07
N VAL A 218 19.29 -0.61 -1.64
CA VAL A 218 20.51 0.01 -2.19
C VAL A 218 20.75 -0.48 -3.62
N ALA A 219 21.19 0.43 -4.49
CA ALA A 219 21.53 0.10 -5.87
C ALA A 219 22.60 -1.01 -5.93
N GLY A 220 22.28 -2.15 -6.56
CA GLY A 220 23.18 -3.30 -6.69
C GLY A 220 23.06 -4.37 -5.59
N GLY A 221 22.14 -4.23 -4.63
CA GLY A 221 21.83 -5.32 -3.68
C GLY A 221 21.15 -6.51 -4.36
N GLU A 222 21.29 -7.73 -3.80
CA GLU A 222 20.51 -8.89 -4.25
C GLU A 222 19.02 -8.60 -4.05
N HIS A 223 18.30 -8.34 -5.13
CA HIS A 223 16.86 -8.17 -5.09
C HIS A 223 16.23 -9.56 -5.16
N ALA A 224 15.32 -9.87 -4.24
CA ALA A 224 14.46 -11.03 -4.41
C ALA A 224 13.71 -10.87 -5.75
N PRO A 225 13.66 -11.90 -6.61
CA PRO A 225 13.04 -11.78 -7.94
C PRO A 225 11.58 -11.34 -7.88
N ASP A 226 10.88 -11.61 -6.77
CA ASP A 226 9.51 -11.14 -6.53
C ASP A 226 9.41 -9.61 -6.30
N ASN A 227 10.52 -8.95 -5.94
CA ASN A 227 10.59 -7.51 -5.66
C ASN A 227 11.33 -6.70 -6.74
N ASP A 228 12.03 -7.35 -7.69
CA ASP A 228 12.76 -6.65 -8.74
C ASP A 228 11.89 -6.32 -9.96
N MET A 229 11.06 -5.30 -9.80
CA MET A 229 10.27 -4.77 -10.90
C MET A 229 11.08 -3.99 -11.93
N ILE A 230 12.32 -3.62 -11.64
CA ILE A 230 13.17 -2.98 -12.65
C ILE A 230 13.60 -4.05 -13.66
N ALA A 231 13.97 -5.24 -13.19
CA ALA A 231 14.18 -6.40 -14.05
C ALA A 231 12.90 -6.84 -14.79
N ALA A 232 11.75 -6.88 -14.10
CA ALA A 232 10.48 -7.28 -14.72
C ALA A 232 9.97 -6.27 -15.77
N ASP A 233 10.09 -4.96 -15.52
CA ASP A 233 9.72 -3.92 -16.48
C ASP A 233 10.75 -3.77 -17.62
N ALA A 234 12.05 -3.99 -17.36
CA ALA A 234 13.06 -4.07 -18.40
C ALA A 234 12.79 -5.23 -19.36
N ALA A 235 12.43 -6.42 -18.85
CA ALA A 235 12.01 -7.55 -19.67
C ALA A 235 10.74 -7.25 -20.48
N ARG A 236 9.83 -6.45 -19.93
CA ARG A 236 8.61 -5.99 -20.63
C ARG A 236 8.91 -4.99 -21.74
N LEU A 237 9.85 -4.06 -21.51
CA LEU A 237 10.33 -3.11 -22.52
C LEU A 237 11.12 -3.80 -23.64
N GLU A 238 11.92 -4.82 -23.32
CA GLU A 238 12.55 -5.69 -24.34
C GLU A 238 11.50 -6.42 -25.17
N GLY A 239 10.44 -6.95 -24.54
CA GLY A 239 9.32 -7.57 -25.25
C GLY A 239 8.57 -6.62 -26.18
N VAL A 240 8.38 -5.35 -25.75
CA VAL A 240 7.80 -4.30 -26.59
C VAL A 240 8.75 -3.90 -27.72
N ALA A 241 10.05 -3.76 -27.46
CA ALA A 241 11.04 -3.46 -28.49
C ALA A 241 11.14 -4.59 -29.53
N GLN A 242 11.08 -5.86 -29.10
CA GLN A 242 11.01 -7.03 -29.99
C GLN A 242 9.71 -7.07 -30.79
N ALA A 243 8.57 -6.76 -30.16
CA ALA A 243 7.29 -6.69 -30.86
C ALA A 243 7.25 -5.55 -31.89
N VAL A 244 7.82 -4.39 -31.57
CA VAL A 244 7.94 -3.25 -32.50
C VAL A 244 8.90 -3.59 -33.64
N ALA A 245 10.04 -4.23 -33.36
CA ALA A 245 10.98 -4.70 -34.38
C ALA A 245 10.38 -5.78 -35.28
N ALA A 246 9.51 -6.65 -34.75
CA ALA A 246 8.79 -7.67 -35.51
C ALA A 246 7.64 -7.10 -36.36
N THR A 247 7.14 -5.90 -36.03
CA THR A 247 6.05 -5.22 -36.77
C THR A 247 6.59 -4.28 -37.86
N LEU A 248 7.83 -3.83 -37.74
CA LEU A 248 8.52 -3.07 -38.79
C LEU A 248 9.00 -4.04 -39.88
N LYS A 249 8.26 -4.11 -40.99
CA LYS A 249 8.71 -4.77 -42.22
C LYS A 249 10.05 -4.15 -42.62
N PRO A 250 11.10 -4.92 -42.98
CA PRO A 250 12.31 -4.34 -43.52
C PRO A 250 11.92 -3.51 -44.74
N CYS A 251 12.31 -2.24 -44.74
CA CYS A 251 12.29 -1.46 -45.96
C CYS A 251 13.37 -2.10 -46.84
N ASP A 252 12.96 -2.80 -47.90
CA ASP A 252 13.89 -3.33 -48.88
C ASP A 252 14.63 -2.13 -49.50
N ASP A 253 15.88 -1.94 -49.10
CA ASP A 253 16.84 -1.12 -49.82
C ASP A 253 17.05 -1.78 -51.19
N ALA A 254 16.40 -1.26 -52.23
CA ALA A 254 16.64 -1.68 -53.60
C ALA A 254 16.47 -0.54 -54.61
N LYS A 255 17.60 0.13 -54.84
CA LYS A 255 18.10 0.75 -56.09
C LYS A 255 17.49 2.05 -56.59
#